data_AF-A0A821YM95-F1
#
_entry.id   AF-A0A821YM95-F1
#
_cell.length_a   1.000
_cell.length_b   1.000
_cell.length_c   1.000
_cell.angle_alpha   90.00
_cell.angle_beta   90.00
_cell.angle_gamma   90.00
#
_symmetry.space_group_name_H-M   'P 1'
#
loop_
_entity.id
_entity.type
_entity.pdbx_description
1 polymer ?
#
loop_
_entity_poly.entity_id
_entity_poly.type
_entity_poly.pdbx_seq_one_letter_code
_entity_poly.pdbx_strand_id
1 'polypeptide(L)'
;MATVQTKSPYEILGVSKDISYSKLRIIYRKKIHEHLQNKISVTDFRLICRAYETLSDSTKRKLYDTRQEWTFELPIDKYIAQQLASESALIDDLTERLRNANLAELNAQDPITGHTTLYCAARV
;
A
#
# COMPACT_ATOMS: atom_id res chain seq x y z
N MET A 1 21.19 19.24 -2.34
CA MET A 1 19.87 19.03 -1.73
C MET A 1 18.87 18.78 -2.84
N ALA A 2 18.65 17.52 -3.21
CA ALA A 2 17.72 17.17 -4.28
C ALA A 2 16.29 17.30 -3.72
N THR A 3 15.57 18.31 -4.20
CA THR A 3 14.13 18.45 -3.98
C THR A 3 13.44 17.31 -4.71
N VAL A 4 13.16 16.21 -3.99
CA VAL A 4 12.29 15.15 -4.51
C VAL A 4 10.92 15.79 -4.71
N GLN A 5 10.62 16.20 -5.95
CA GLN A 5 9.30 16.65 -6.36
C GLN A 5 8.30 15.58 -5.96
N THR A 6 7.61 15.83 -4.85
CA THR A 6 6.72 14.89 -4.20
C THR A 6 5.42 14.95 -4.99
N LYS A 7 5.36 14.22 -6.12
CA LYS A 7 4.16 14.10 -6.94
C LYS A 7 2.98 13.79 -6.05
N SER A 8 1.90 14.56 -6.17
CA SER A 8 0.70 14.32 -5.35
C SER A 8 0.12 12.92 -5.61
N PRO A 9 -0.62 12.33 -4.65
CA PRO A 9 -1.37 11.09 -4.87
C PRO A 9 -2.28 11.15 -6.11
N TYR A 10 -2.85 12.33 -6.38
CA TYR A 10 -3.68 12.57 -7.56
C TYR A 10 -2.85 12.51 -8.87
N GLU A 11 -1.66 13.10 -8.89
CA GLU A 11 -0.74 13.04 -10.04
C GLU A 11 -0.19 11.63 -10.27
N ILE A 12 0.15 10.89 -9.20
CA ILE A 12 0.65 9.50 -9.29
C ILE A 12 -0.39 8.59 -9.96
N LEU A 13 -1.67 8.77 -9.60
CA LEU A 13 -2.76 8.02 -10.19
C LEU A 13 -3.24 8.61 -11.53
N GLY A 14 -2.80 9.81 -11.89
CA GLY A 14 -3.21 10.52 -13.11
C GLY A 14 -4.69 10.91 -13.09
N VAL A 15 -5.20 11.35 -11.94
CA VAL A 15 -6.62 11.64 -11.71
C VAL A 15 -6.86 13.07 -11.23
N SER A 16 -8.07 13.58 -11.48
CA SER A 16 -8.50 14.87 -10.94
C SER A 16 -8.78 14.80 -9.43
N LYS A 17 -8.64 15.93 -8.74
CA LYS A 17 -8.96 16.09 -7.31
C LYS A 17 -10.43 15.79 -6.99
N ASP A 18 -11.33 16.00 -7.95
CA ASP A 18 -12.77 15.77 -7.78
C ASP A 18 -13.20 14.31 -8.09
N ILE A 19 -12.25 13.38 -8.22
CA ILE A 19 -12.59 12.01 -8.62
C ILE A 19 -13.44 11.29 -7.57
N SER A 20 -14.50 10.63 -8.02
CA SER A 20 -15.34 9.75 -7.21
C SER A 20 -14.61 8.45 -6.85
N TYR A 21 -14.88 7.88 -5.66
CA TYR A 21 -14.29 6.62 -5.21
C TYR A 21 -14.47 5.45 -6.21
N SER A 22 -15.64 5.34 -6.85
CA SER A 22 -15.92 4.29 -7.84
C SER A 22 -14.95 4.34 -9.03
N LYS A 23 -14.76 5.53 -9.62
CA LYS A 23 -13.78 5.77 -10.70
C LYS A 23 -12.35 5.53 -10.22
N LEU A 24 -11.99 5.99 -9.03
CA LEU A 24 -10.67 5.76 -8.44
C LEU A 24 -10.34 4.27 -8.36
N ARG A 25 -11.30 3.45 -7.88
CA ARG A 25 -11.17 1.99 -7.80
C ARG A 25 -10.96 1.33 -9.17
N ILE A 26 -11.65 1.81 -10.20
CA ILE A 26 -11.50 1.29 -11.58
C ILE A 26 -10.08 1.58 -12.09
N ILE A 27 -9.59 2.80 -11.88
CA ILE A 27 -8.25 3.21 -12.32
C ILE A 27 -7.18 2.40 -11.59
N TYR A 28 -7.31 2.23 -10.29
CA TYR A 28 -6.39 1.41 -9.50
C TYR A 28 -6.35 -0.04 -9.99
N ARG A 29 -7.51 -0.66 -10.27
CA ARG A 29 -7.57 -2.01 -10.86
C ARG A 29 -6.85 -2.10 -12.20
N LYS A 30 -6.99 -1.08 -13.05
CA LYS A 30 -6.24 -1.01 -14.32
C LYS A 30 -4.72 -0.98 -14.07
N LYS A 31 -4.26 -0.21 -13.08
CA LYS A 31 -2.84 -0.17 -12.68
C LYS A 31 -2.32 -1.52 -12.16
N ILE A 32 -3.13 -2.28 -11.42
CA ILE A 32 -2.79 -3.66 -11.03
C ILE A 32 -2.55 -4.53 -12.27
N HIS A 33 -3.45 -4.49 -13.25
CA HIS A 33 -3.29 -5.26 -14.49
C HIS A 33 -2.06 -4.82 -15.30
N GLU A 34 -1.77 -3.51 -15.36
CA GLU A 34 -0.55 -2.99 -16.01
C GLU A 34 0.71 -3.50 -15.31
N HIS A 35 0.72 -3.55 -13.97
CA HIS A 35 1.83 -4.11 -13.20
C HIS A 35 2.01 -5.62 -13.45
N LEU A 36 0.93 -6.41 -13.44
CA LEU A 36 0.97 -7.84 -13.77
C LEU A 36 1.46 -8.13 -15.20
N GLN A 37 1.26 -7.17 -16.12
CA GLN A 37 1.80 -7.22 -17.48
C GLN A 37 3.24 -6.70 -17.59
N ASN A 38 3.93 -6.45 -16.46
CA ASN A 38 5.28 -5.88 -16.38
C ASN A 38 5.43 -4.51 -17.08
N LYS A 39 4.34 -3.73 -17.21
CA LYS A 39 4.37 -2.38 -17.79
C LYS A 39 4.76 -1.30 -16.78
N ILE A 40 4.68 -1.62 -15.49
CA ILE A 40 4.96 -0.71 -14.38
C ILE A 40 5.97 -1.40 -13.46
N SER A 41 7.02 -0.68 -13.09
CA SER A 41 8.03 -1.17 -12.15
C SER A 41 7.41 -1.45 -10.77
N VAL A 42 8.02 -2.36 -10.00
CA VAL A 42 7.56 -2.67 -8.64
C VAL A 42 7.57 -1.42 -7.76
N THR A 43 8.58 -0.55 -7.91
CA THR A 43 8.72 0.70 -7.15
C THR A 43 7.61 1.69 -7.48
N ASP A 44 7.29 1.87 -8.77
CA ASP A 44 6.20 2.76 -9.17
C ASP A 44 4.84 2.22 -8.73
N PHE A 45 4.66 0.90 -8.77
CA PHE A 45 3.44 0.26 -8.32
C PHE A 45 3.23 0.42 -6.80
N ARG A 46 4.29 0.37 -5.99
CA ARG A 46 4.21 0.71 -4.55
C ARG A 46 3.69 2.13 -4.33
N LEU A 47 4.21 3.11 -5.07
CA LEU A 47 3.74 4.49 -4.99
C LEU A 47 2.25 4.61 -5.38
N ILE A 48 1.82 3.88 -6.42
CA ILE A 48 0.42 3.80 -6.83
C ILE A 48 -0.46 3.22 -5.72
N CYS A 49 -0.02 2.15 -5.06
CA CYS A 49 -0.73 1.56 -3.92
C CYS A 49 -0.86 2.56 -2.77
N ARG A 50 0.20 3.29 -2.42
CA ARG A 50 0.16 4.33 -1.37
C ARG A 50 -0.74 5.50 -1.71
N ALA A 51 -0.69 5.96 -2.95
CA ALA A 51 -1.58 6.99 -3.45
C ALA A 51 -3.04 6.53 -3.36
N TYR A 52 -3.33 5.28 -3.75
CA TYR A 52 -4.67 4.72 -3.63
C TYR A 52 -5.12 4.57 -2.17
N GLU A 53 -4.28 4.06 -1.27
CA GLU A 53 -4.59 3.95 0.17
C GLU A 53 -4.95 5.30 0.80
N THR A 54 -4.28 6.37 0.36
CA THR A 54 -4.53 7.74 0.85
C THR A 54 -5.86 8.28 0.32
N LEU A 55 -6.16 8.08 -0.97
CA LEU A 55 -7.36 8.65 -1.61
C LEU A 55 -8.62 7.76 -1.48
N SER A 56 -8.46 6.47 -1.20
CA SER A 56 -9.56 5.51 -1.06
C SER A 56 -10.31 5.67 0.26
N ASP A 57 -9.60 6.03 1.33
CA ASP A 57 -10.19 6.32 2.64
C ASP A 57 -10.64 7.78 2.70
N SER A 58 -11.93 8.00 2.97
CA SER A 58 -12.50 9.35 3.01
C SER A 58 -11.88 10.25 4.08
N THR A 59 -11.43 9.69 5.20
CA THR A 59 -10.80 10.42 6.29
C THR A 59 -9.38 10.80 5.91
N LYS A 60 -8.60 9.85 5.37
CA LYS A 60 -7.24 10.11 4.91
C LYS A 60 -7.21 11.11 3.74
N ARG A 61 -8.16 10.99 2.81
CA ARG A 61 -8.31 11.92 1.69
C ARG A 61 -8.62 13.34 2.16
N LYS A 62 -9.56 13.51 3.09
CA LYS A 62 -9.85 14.84 3.67
C LYS A 62 -8.65 15.43 4.40
N LEU A 63 -7.92 14.62 5.17
CA LEU A 63 -6.70 15.05 5.84
C LEU A 63 -5.65 15.50 4.83
N TYR A 64 -5.45 14.73 3.76
CA TYR A 64 -4.56 15.10 2.66
C TYR A 64 -5.01 16.40 1.99
N ASP A 65 -6.29 16.52 1.63
CA ASP A 65 -6.81 17.72 0.96
C ASP A 65 -6.70 18.97 1.85
N THR A 66 -6.75 18.80 3.18
CA THR A 66 -6.63 19.90 4.16
C THR A 66 -5.18 20.29 4.45
N ARG A 67 -4.31 19.30 4.72
CA ARG A 67 -2.93 19.52 5.19
C ARG A 67 -1.89 19.44 4.09
N GLN A 68 -2.23 18.84 2.96
CA GLN A 68 -1.32 18.50 1.85
C GLN A 68 -0.14 17.60 2.26
N GLU A 69 -0.24 16.98 3.44
CA GLU A 69 0.73 16.04 3.97
C GLU A 69 0.38 14.62 3.52
N TRP A 70 1.33 13.95 2.88
CA TRP A 70 1.20 12.53 2.54
C TRP A 70 2.55 11.83 2.66
N THR A 71 2.49 10.54 2.97
CA THR A 71 3.66 9.70 3.19
C THR A 71 3.81 8.73 2.03
N PHE A 72 4.82 8.95 1.19
CA PHE A 72 5.09 8.12 0.01
C PHE A 72 5.85 6.84 0.36
N GLU A 73 6.68 6.89 1.40
CA GLU A 73 7.41 5.76 1.95
C GLU A 73 6.94 5.50 3.38
N LEU A 74 6.34 4.34 3.56
CA LEU A 74 5.96 3.87 4.88
C LEU A 74 7.17 3.15 5.51
N PRO A 75 7.46 3.33 6.81
CA PRO A 75 8.47 2.52 7.47
C PRO A 75 8.00 1.06 7.61
N ILE A 76 8.95 0.13 7.63
CA ILE A 76 8.69 -1.33 7.57
C ILE A 76 7.73 -1.80 8.68
N ASP A 77 7.80 -1.20 9.87
CA ASP A 77 6.98 -1.55 11.04
C ASP A 77 5.48 -1.32 10.82
N LYS A 78 5.13 -0.42 9.89
CA LYS A 78 3.73 -0.08 9.59
C LYS A 78 3.15 -0.90 8.44
N TYR A 79 3.93 -1.74 7.77
CA TYR A 79 3.40 -2.64 6.74
C TYR A 79 2.54 -3.73 7.39
N ILE A 80 1.40 -4.03 6.76
CA ILE A 80 0.62 -5.21 7.11
C ILE A 80 1.29 -6.47 6.56
N ALA A 81 1.06 -7.61 7.22
CA ALA A 81 1.66 -8.88 6.83
C ALA A 81 1.37 -9.24 5.36
N GLN A 82 0.19 -8.92 4.86
CA GLN A 82 -0.17 -9.12 3.46
C GLN A 82 0.68 -8.27 2.49
N GLN A 83 1.02 -7.03 2.84
CA GLN A 83 1.86 -6.16 2.01
C GLN A 83 3.30 -6.69 1.97
N LEU A 84 3.84 -7.08 3.13
CA LEU A 84 5.17 -7.70 3.19
C LEU A 84 5.23 -8.99 2.36
N ALA A 85 4.21 -9.85 2.49
CA ALA A 85 4.10 -11.10 1.72
C ALA A 85 3.97 -10.88 0.20
N SER A 86 3.43 -9.73 -0.23
CA SER A 86 3.19 -9.45 -1.65
C SER A 86 4.46 -9.00 -2.39
N GLU A 87 5.52 -8.62 -1.66
CA GLU A 87 6.74 -8.06 -2.22
C GLU A 87 7.92 -8.97 -1.94
N SER A 88 8.54 -9.52 -2.99
CA SER A 88 9.66 -10.46 -2.84
C SER A 88 10.83 -9.88 -2.04
N ALA A 89 11.07 -8.57 -2.16
CA ALA A 89 12.12 -7.85 -1.44
C ALA A 89 11.85 -7.68 0.07
N LEU A 90 10.60 -7.89 0.53
CA LEU A 90 10.18 -7.69 1.92
C LEU A 90 9.84 -9.01 2.63
N ILE A 91 10.08 -10.15 1.97
CA ILE A 91 9.82 -11.49 2.54
C ILE A 91 10.70 -11.75 3.75
N ASP A 92 11.94 -11.26 3.73
CA ASP A 92 12.87 -11.42 4.86
C ASP A 92 12.36 -10.69 6.10
N ASP A 93 11.82 -9.48 5.95
CA ASP A 93 11.18 -8.72 7.05
C ASP A 93 9.94 -9.46 7.60
N LEU A 94 9.13 -10.07 6.72
CA LEU A 94 7.99 -10.91 7.15
C LEU A 94 8.47 -12.12 7.95
N THR A 95 9.55 -12.76 7.50
CA THR A 95 10.13 -13.93 8.14
C THR A 95 10.69 -13.58 9.52
N GLU A 96 11.38 -12.45 9.64
CA GLU A 96 11.86 -11.94 10.93
C GLU A 96 10.69 -11.63 11.87
N ARG A 97 9.64 -10.99 11.36
CA ARG A 97 8.42 -10.72 12.14
C ARG A 97 7.77 -12.02 12.64
N LEU A 98 7.72 -13.07 11.82
CA LEU A 98 7.22 -14.38 12.23
C LEU A 98 8.08 -15.03 13.30
N ARG A 99 9.41 -14.96 13.18
CA ARG A 99 10.35 -15.54 14.16
C ARG A 99 10.22 -14.90 15.54
N ASN A 100 9.92 -13.60 15.57
CA ASN A 100 9.82 -12.83 16.81
C ASN A 100 8.39 -12.82 17.39
N ALA A 101 7.39 -13.29 16.64
CA ALA A 101 5.99 -13.25 17.06
C ALA A 101 5.63 -14.37 18.04
N ASN A 102 4.77 -14.05 19.00
CA ASN A 102 4.16 -15.04 19.90
C ASN A 102 2.87 -15.64 19.31
N LEU A 103 2.34 -16.70 19.94
CA LEU A 103 1.13 -17.39 19.46
C LEU A 103 -0.11 -16.48 19.36
N ALA A 104 -0.24 -15.49 20.24
CA ALA A 104 -1.37 -14.55 20.20
C ALA A 104 -1.25 -13.62 18.98
N GLU A 105 -0.05 -13.13 18.69
CA GLU A 105 0.24 -12.27 17.52
C GLU A 105 0.11 -13.03 16.20
N LEU A 106 0.49 -14.31 16.16
CA LEU A 106 0.33 -15.15 14.98
C LEU A 106 -1.14 -15.43 14.65
N ASN A 107 -1.98 -15.57 15.68
CA ASN A 107 -3.42 -15.82 15.54
C ASN A 107 -4.24 -14.53 15.39
N ALA A 108 -3.67 -13.37 15.70
CA ALA A 108 -4.34 -12.09 15.54
C ALA A 108 -4.69 -11.87 14.06
N GLN A 109 -5.94 -11.55 13.80
CA GLN A 109 -6.41 -11.17 12.47
C GLN A 109 -6.22 -9.68 12.27
N ASP A 110 -5.73 -9.30 11.10
CA ASP A 110 -5.70 -7.91 10.70
C ASP A 110 -7.14 -7.38 10.55
N PRO A 111 -7.50 -6.23 11.16
CA PRO A 111 -8.88 -5.75 11.21
C PRO A 111 -9.42 -5.29 9.84
N ILE A 112 -8.55 -5.06 8.85
CA ILE A 112 -8.91 -4.59 7.51
C ILE A 112 -9.07 -5.78 6.56
N THR A 113 -8.14 -6.73 6.61
CA THR A 113 -8.07 -7.85 5.66
C THR A 113 -8.64 -9.15 6.22
N GLY A 114 -8.76 -9.28 7.54
CA GLY A 114 -9.15 -10.51 8.23
C GLY A 114 -8.10 -11.62 8.18
N HIS A 115 -6.95 -11.38 7.53
CA HIS A 115 -5.90 -12.37 7.38
C HIS A 115 -5.00 -12.42 8.61
N THR A 116 -4.54 -13.62 8.94
CA THR A 116 -3.49 -13.83 9.96
C THR A 116 -2.11 -13.72 9.33
N THR A 117 -1.09 -13.47 10.16
CA THR A 117 0.31 -13.43 9.70
C THR A 117 0.73 -14.78 9.09
N LEU A 118 0.29 -15.89 9.70
CA LEU A 118 0.53 -17.24 9.19
C LEU A 118 -0.14 -17.48 7.83
N TYR A 119 -1.38 -17.02 7.66
CA TYR A 119 -2.07 -17.13 6.37
C TYR A 119 -1.32 -16.38 5.26
N CYS A 120 -0.81 -15.18 5.56
CA CYS A 120 -0.04 -14.40 4.59
C CYS A 120 1.26 -15.12 4.22
N ALA A 121 1.97 -15.67 5.19
CA ALA A 121 3.23 -16.39 4.98
C ALA A 121 3.05 -17.68 4.18
N ALA A 122 1.92 -18.39 4.34
CA ALA A 122 1.64 -19.62 3.59
C ALA A 122 1.36 -19.38 2.09
N ARG A 123 1.19 -18.12 1.66
CA ARG A 123 0.92 -17.75 0.25
C ARG A 123 2.15 -17.29 -0.52
N VAL A 124 3.28 -17.09 0.19
CA VAL A 124 4.58 -16.70 -0.37
C VAL A 124 5.27 -17.92 -0.91
#